data_AF-B0ESX3-F1
#
_entry.id   AF-B0ESX3-F1
#
_cell.length_a   1.000
_cell.length_b   1.000
_cell.length_c   1.000
_cell.angle_alpha   90.00
_cell.angle_beta   90.00
_cell.angle_gamma   90.00
#
_symmetry.space_group_name_H-M   'P 1'
#
loop_
_entity.id
_entity.type
_entity.pdbx_description
1 polymer ?
#
loop_
_entity_poly.entity_id
_entity_poly.type
_entity_poly.pdbx_seq_one_letter_code
_entity_poly.pdbx_strand_id
1 'polypeptide(L)'
;MEDSRSSNYRRREMKQLDMVYLMKVALHVKDMNDIQNIEMINKKCGIAINSLKVNPWFTSERDINKFCNIFNPPTCNCNLLPVDESVLMKVENIRNYELDSFCRTLKIVNADNQFNPQYQKMTEEEKERMAKIIQKVESMTYFSDIVEEMIELVVQNMKKGIKIRTYEVCAKKFDEIFDKMKIEESMYPSEMIIYGRINNNWIKARENKNIIIICETRGLIEQESEISIPKGITIYSSSILLVKPNNETNIKFVRSK
;
A
#
# COMPACT_ATOMS: atom_id res chain seq x y z
N MET A 1 16.56 44.78 -23.31
CA MET A 1 16.78 43.33 -23.56
C MET A 1 16.53 42.44 -22.32
N GLU A 2 16.39 42.99 -21.10
CA GLU A 2 16.11 42.20 -19.88
C GLU A 2 14.63 41.82 -19.70
N ASP A 3 13.68 42.61 -20.19
CA ASP A 3 12.23 42.37 -20.03
C ASP A 3 11.71 41.09 -20.71
N SER A 4 12.27 40.73 -21.86
CA SER A 4 11.82 39.55 -22.61
C SER A 4 12.25 38.23 -21.95
N ARG A 5 13.36 38.21 -21.20
CA ARG A 5 13.81 37.03 -20.45
C ARG A 5 12.92 36.77 -19.23
N SER A 6 12.58 37.84 -18.49
CA SER A 6 11.67 37.77 -17.33
C SER A 6 10.24 37.34 -17.73
N SER A 7 9.71 37.89 -18.82
CA SER A 7 8.39 37.51 -19.36
C SER A 7 8.34 36.04 -19.85
N ASN A 8 9.39 35.58 -20.53
CA ASN A 8 9.48 34.19 -20.98
C ASN A 8 9.65 33.20 -19.82
N TYR A 9 10.34 33.60 -18.75
CA TYR A 9 10.48 32.81 -17.54
C TYR A 9 9.12 32.63 -16.84
N ARG A 10 8.40 33.73 -16.56
CA ARG A 10 7.06 33.68 -15.95
C ARG A 10 6.04 32.87 -16.78
N ARG A 11 6.11 32.96 -18.11
CA ARG A 11 5.29 32.13 -19.01
C ARG A 11 5.62 30.64 -18.94
N ARG A 12 6.87 30.27 -18.68
CA ARG A 12 7.27 28.87 -18.49
C ARG A 12 6.82 28.35 -17.14
N GLU A 13 6.98 29.13 -16.08
CA GLU A 13 6.51 28.79 -14.73
C GLU A 13 4.99 28.56 -14.70
N MET A 14 4.19 29.46 -15.30
CA MET A 14 2.73 29.26 -15.38
C MET A 14 2.37 27.97 -16.13
N LYS A 15 3.08 27.64 -17.21
CA LYS A 15 2.86 26.37 -17.94
C LYS A 15 3.20 25.13 -17.12
N GLN A 16 4.22 25.22 -16.26
CA GLN A 16 4.58 24.12 -15.35
C GLN A 16 3.54 23.98 -14.24
N LEU A 17 3.05 25.08 -13.66
CA LEU A 17 1.99 25.08 -12.66
C LEU A 17 0.68 24.51 -13.21
N ASP A 18 0.29 24.91 -14.44
CA ASP A 18 -0.89 24.37 -15.12
C ASP A 18 -0.78 22.84 -15.29
N MET A 19 0.40 22.34 -15.69
CA MET A 19 0.64 20.91 -15.87
C MET A 19 0.56 20.16 -14.54
N VAL A 20 1.21 20.67 -13.49
CA VAL A 20 1.16 20.06 -12.15
C VAL A 20 -0.26 20.05 -11.59
N TYR A 21 -1.01 21.12 -11.79
CA TYR A 21 -2.41 21.19 -11.39
C TYR A 21 -3.26 20.14 -12.11
N LEU A 22 -3.16 20.05 -13.44
CA LEU A 22 -3.89 19.06 -14.23
C LEU A 22 -3.53 17.62 -13.84
N MET A 23 -2.24 17.35 -13.58
CA MET A 23 -1.80 16.04 -13.07
C MET A 23 -2.43 15.73 -11.72
N LYS A 24 -2.48 16.69 -10.78
CA LYS A 24 -3.14 16.51 -9.49
C LYS A 24 -4.63 16.20 -9.64
N VAL A 25 -5.32 16.93 -10.51
CA VAL A 25 -6.75 16.67 -10.79
C VAL A 25 -6.94 15.26 -11.36
N ALA A 26 -6.14 14.88 -12.37
CA ALA A 26 -6.24 13.57 -13.02
C ALA A 26 -6.01 12.41 -12.03
N LEU A 27 -5.14 12.56 -11.03
CA LEU A 27 -4.90 11.52 -10.01
C LEU A 27 -6.12 11.22 -9.12
N HIS A 28 -7.07 12.15 -9.01
CA HIS A 28 -8.29 11.98 -8.21
C HIS A 28 -9.47 11.42 -9.00
N VAL A 29 -9.29 11.15 -10.29
CA VAL A 29 -10.29 10.51 -11.14
C VAL A 29 -10.43 9.04 -10.78
N LYS A 30 -11.66 8.51 -10.82
CA LYS A 30 -12.02 7.17 -10.33
C LYS A 30 -12.22 6.12 -11.42
N ASP A 31 -12.37 6.53 -12.68
CA ASP A 31 -12.54 5.61 -13.81
C ASP A 31 -11.80 6.07 -15.06
N MET A 32 -11.63 5.14 -16.00
CA MET A 32 -10.91 5.39 -17.24
C MET A 32 -11.69 6.29 -18.23
N ASN A 33 -13.02 6.33 -18.16
CA ASN A 33 -13.82 7.14 -19.07
C ASN A 33 -13.56 8.62 -18.82
N ASP A 34 -13.49 9.02 -17.56
CA ASP A 34 -13.13 10.39 -17.17
C ASP A 34 -11.71 10.76 -17.61
N ILE A 35 -10.75 9.83 -17.54
CA ILE A 35 -9.40 10.06 -18.08
C ILE A 35 -9.43 10.31 -19.59
N GLN A 36 -10.18 9.50 -20.33
CA GLN A 36 -10.34 9.67 -21.78
C GLN A 36 -11.04 10.99 -22.12
N ASN A 37 -12.07 11.37 -21.36
CA ASN A 37 -12.75 12.65 -21.51
C ASN A 37 -11.79 13.82 -21.29
N ILE A 38 -10.96 13.78 -20.23
CA ILE A 38 -9.96 14.81 -19.95
C ILE A 38 -8.90 14.87 -21.06
N GLU A 39 -8.40 13.72 -21.51
CA GLU A 39 -7.43 13.61 -22.59
C GLU A 39 -7.91 14.32 -23.87
N MET A 40 -9.20 14.17 -24.19
CA MET A 40 -9.81 14.74 -25.39
C MET A 40 -10.08 16.25 -25.33
N ILE A 41 -10.03 16.89 -24.15
CA ILE A 41 -10.31 18.34 -24.02
C ILE A 41 -9.32 19.16 -24.86
N ASN A 42 -8.02 18.88 -24.71
CA ASN A 42 -6.96 19.47 -25.52
C ASN A 42 -5.63 18.73 -25.37
N LYS A 43 -4.67 19.04 -26.26
CA LYS A 43 -3.32 18.44 -26.26
C LYS A 43 -2.57 18.55 -24.93
N LYS A 44 -2.76 19.62 -24.15
CA LYS A 44 -2.08 19.78 -22.86
C LYS A 44 -2.58 18.78 -21.83
N CYS A 45 -3.88 18.46 -21.84
CA CYS A 45 -4.46 17.46 -20.96
C CYS A 45 -3.88 16.07 -21.26
N GLY A 46 -3.77 15.67 -22.53
CA GLY A 46 -3.12 14.41 -22.91
C GLY A 46 -1.64 14.36 -22.49
N ILE A 47 -0.89 15.46 -22.66
CA ILE A 47 0.51 15.54 -22.17
C ILE A 47 0.56 15.38 -20.65
N ALA A 48 -0.35 16.00 -19.91
CA ALA A 48 -0.39 15.92 -18.44
C ALA A 48 -0.69 14.49 -17.97
N ILE A 49 -1.67 13.82 -18.57
CA ILE A 49 -2.01 12.41 -18.27
C ILE A 49 -0.81 11.49 -18.56
N ASN A 50 -0.20 11.63 -19.75
CA ASN A 50 0.96 10.82 -20.13
C ASN A 50 2.23 11.13 -19.29
N SER A 51 2.25 12.28 -18.59
CA SER A 51 3.34 12.65 -17.68
C SER A 51 3.17 12.09 -16.27
N LEU A 52 2.00 11.52 -15.95
CA LEU A 52 1.76 10.88 -14.67
C LEU A 52 2.75 9.72 -14.46
N LYS A 53 3.36 9.69 -13.28
CA LYS A 53 4.30 8.62 -12.88
C LYS A 53 3.60 7.42 -12.24
N VAL A 54 2.31 7.55 -11.99
CA VAL A 54 1.46 6.56 -11.34
C VAL A 54 0.05 6.69 -11.90
N ASN A 55 -0.70 5.58 -11.95
CA ASN A 55 -2.12 5.63 -12.29
C ASN A 55 -2.94 6.37 -11.20
N PRO A 56 -4.08 6.97 -11.58
CA PRO A 56 -5.09 7.50 -10.66
C PRO A 56 -5.61 6.46 -9.65
N TRP A 57 -6.33 6.95 -8.63
CA TRP A 57 -7.02 6.10 -7.66
C TRP A 57 -8.31 5.48 -8.24
N PHE A 58 -8.14 4.64 -9.25
CA PHE A 58 -9.25 3.90 -9.86
C PHE A 58 -9.90 2.93 -8.88
N THR A 59 -11.21 2.73 -9.06
CA THR A 59 -12.02 1.81 -8.25
C THR A 59 -12.23 0.45 -8.91
N SER A 60 -11.62 0.19 -10.08
CA SER A 60 -11.73 -1.08 -10.79
C SER A 60 -10.37 -1.57 -11.30
N GLU A 61 -10.19 -2.89 -11.26
CA GLU A 61 -9.01 -3.57 -11.82
C GLU A 61 -8.86 -3.28 -13.32
N ARG A 62 -9.97 -3.35 -14.07
CA ARG A 62 -10.03 -3.11 -15.51
C ARG A 62 -9.41 -1.77 -15.89
N ASP A 63 -9.73 -0.72 -15.14
CA ASP A 63 -9.26 0.62 -15.44
C ASP A 63 -7.78 0.81 -15.10
N ILE A 64 -7.28 0.16 -14.03
CA ILE A 64 -5.84 0.12 -13.73
C ILE A 64 -5.08 -0.58 -14.86
N ASN A 65 -5.51 -1.79 -15.24
CA ASN A 65 -4.86 -2.56 -16.30
C ASN A 65 -4.87 -1.77 -17.62
N LYS A 66 -6.00 -1.16 -17.99
CA LYS A 66 -6.14 -0.35 -19.21
C LYS A 66 -5.22 0.87 -19.18
N PHE A 67 -5.20 1.64 -18.08
CA PHE A 67 -4.35 2.81 -17.96
C PHE A 67 -2.87 2.45 -18.05
N CYS A 68 -2.43 1.43 -17.30
CA CYS A 68 -1.03 1.03 -17.28
C CYS A 68 -0.55 0.53 -18.66
N ASN A 69 -1.41 -0.16 -19.41
CA ASN A 69 -1.08 -0.61 -20.76
C ASN A 69 -1.01 0.53 -21.79
N ILE A 70 -1.81 1.60 -21.64
CA ILE A 70 -1.83 2.74 -22.56
C ILE A 70 -0.68 3.71 -22.26
N PHE A 71 -0.54 4.11 -20.99
CA PHE A 71 0.34 5.22 -20.60
C PHE A 71 1.68 4.76 -20.03
N ASN A 72 1.88 3.46 -19.75
CA ASN A 72 3.12 2.89 -19.25
C ASN A 72 3.75 3.67 -18.08
N PRO A 73 3.00 3.98 -17.01
CA PRO A 73 3.56 4.68 -15.87
C PRO A 73 4.64 3.80 -15.21
N PRO A 74 5.74 4.38 -14.71
CA PRO A 74 6.78 3.62 -14.01
C PRO A 74 6.28 2.99 -12.71
N THR A 75 5.25 3.57 -12.07
CA THR A 75 4.63 3.03 -10.86
C THR A 75 3.20 2.57 -11.14
N CYS A 76 2.87 1.34 -10.77
CA CYS A 76 1.48 0.86 -10.67
C CYS A 76 1.00 1.01 -9.23
N ASN A 77 -0.06 1.77 -9.01
CA ASN A 77 -0.81 1.78 -7.77
C ASN A 77 -2.01 0.83 -7.91
N CYS A 78 -1.93 -0.33 -7.25
CA CYS A 78 -2.95 -1.36 -7.33
C CYS A 78 -4.25 -0.99 -6.61
N ASN A 79 -4.24 0.02 -5.73
CA ASN A 79 -5.41 0.43 -4.94
C ASN A 79 -6.09 -0.75 -4.21
N LEU A 80 -5.34 -1.77 -3.79
CA LEU A 80 -5.85 -3.00 -3.19
C LEU A 80 -6.78 -3.81 -4.12
N LEU A 81 -6.56 -3.73 -5.43
CA LEU A 81 -7.27 -4.48 -6.46
C LEU A 81 -6.34 -5.53 -7.10
N PRO A 82 -6.90 -6.64 -7.63
CA PRO A 82 -6.14 -7.75 -8.22
C PRO A 82 -5.61 -7.41 -9.62
N VAL A 83 -4.65 -6.49 -9.72
CA VAL A 83 -4.03 -6.06 -10.99
C VAL A 83 -3.35 -7.22 -11.72
N ASP A 84 -3.48 -7.24 -13.05
CA ASP A 84 -2.92 -8.29 -13.91
C ASP A 84 -1.40 -8.44 -13.69
N GLU A 85 -0.95 -9.68 -13.54
CA GLU A 85 0.48 -9.98 -13.40
C GLU A 85 1.30 -9.41 -14.58
N SER A 86 0.76 -9.46 -15.79
CA SER A 86 1.43 -8.92 -16.98
C SER A 86 1.73 -7.41 -16.88
N VAL A 87 0.93 -6.66 -16.11
CA VAL A 87 1.15 -5.24 -15.81
C VAL A 87 2.20 -5.11 -14.70
N LEU A 88 2.07 -5.87 -13.61
CA LEU A 88 3.01 -5.86 -12.48
C LEU A 88 4.45 -6.21 -12.89
N MET A 89 4.58 -7.11 -13.87
CA MET A 89 5.87 -7.55 -14.40
C MET A 89 6.55 -6.49 -15.29
N LYS A 90 5.81 -5.51 -15.83
CA LYS A 90 6.36 -4.43 -16.67
C LYS A 90 6.77 -3.17 -15.90
N VAL A 91 6.04 -2.82 -14.84
CA VAL A 91 6.31 -1.60 -14.07
C VAL A 91 7.59 -1.69 -13.23
N GLU A 92 8.13 -0.54 -12.84
CA GLU A 92 9.33 -0.44 -11.99
C GLU A 92 8.98 -0.56 -10.50
N ASN A 93 7.86 0.07 -10.10
CA ASN A 93 7.41 0.12 -8.71
C ASN A 93 5.92 -0.23 -8.59
N ILE A 94 5.55 -0.83 -7.46
CA ILE A 94 4.19 -1.24 -7.15
C ILE A 94 3.78 -0.66 -5.79
N ARG A 95 2.60 -0.04 -5.72
CA ARG A 95 2.02 0.51 -4.49
C ARG A 95 0.67 -0.10 -4.20
N ASN A 96 0.34 -0.16 -2.91
CA ASN A 96 -0.93 -0.67 -2.37
C ASN A 96 -1.28 -2.05 -2.94
N TYR A 97 -0.26 -2.92 -3.00
CA TYR A 97 -0.39 -4.28 -3.47
C TYR A 97 -1.11 -5.14 -2.42
N GLU A 98 -2.21 -5.79 -2.80
CA GLU A 98 -2.86 -6.78 -1.94
C GLU A 98 -2.22 -8.15 -2.21
N LEU A 99 -1.40 -8.64 -1.29
CA LEU A 99 -0.71 -9.92 -1.48
C LEU A 99 -1.69 -11.10 -1.56
N ASP A 100 -2.86 -10.98 -0.92
CA ASP A 100 -3.94 -11.96 -1.01
C ASP A 100 -4.45 -12.13 -2.47
N SER A 101 -4.26 -11.13 -3.34
CA SER A 101 -4.58 -11.23 -4.76
C SER A 101 -3.72 -12.27 -5.48
N PHE A 102 -2.44 -12.45 -5.10
CA PHE A 102 -1.59 -13.51 -5.65
C PHE A 102 -2.17 -14.89 -5.35
N CYS A 103 -2.64 -15.11 -4.13
CA CYS A 103 -3.29 -16.34 -3.70
C CYS A 103 -4.56 -16.64 -4.52
N ARG A 104 -5.31 -15.62 -4.95
CA ARG A 104 -6.51 -15.83 -5.78
C ARG A 104 -6.12 -16.35 -7.16
N THR A 105 -5.04 -15.86 -7.74
CA THR A 105 -4.51 -16.35 -9.02
C THR A 105 -4.05 -17.81 -8.92
N LEU A 106 -3.45 -18.21 -7.79
CA LEU A 106 -3.12 -19.62 -7.53
C LEU A 106 -4.37 -20.52 -7.40
N LYS A 107 -5.49 -19.96 -6.90
CA LYS A 107 -6.75 -20.69 -6.69
C LYS A 107 -7.60 -20.90 -7.94
N ILE A 108 -7.17 -20.44 -9.13
CA ILE A 108 -7.83 -20.74 -10.41
C ILE A 108 -7.10 -21.91 -11.09
N VAL A 109 -7.03 -23.08 -10.44
CA VAL A 109 -7.13 -24.41 -11.07
C VAL A 109 -7.35 -25.45 -9.96
N ASN A 110 -8.60 -25.66 -9.55
CA ASN A 110 -9.08 -26.98 -9.13
C ASN A 110 -10.55 -27.08 -9.60
N ALA A 111 -10.87 -28.12 -10.35
CA ALA A 111 -12.15 -28.28 -11.05
C ALA A 111 -13.40 -28.32 -10.12
N ASP A 112 -13.19 -28.46 -8.81
CA ASP A 112 -14.24 -28.76 -7.84
C ASP A 112 -14.60 -27.62 -6.88
N ASN A 113 -14.07 -26.40 -7.06
CA ASN A 113 -14.40 -25.22 -6.23
C ASN A 113 -14.27 -25.42 -4.70
N GLN A 114 -13.51 -26.43 -4.26
CA GLN A 114 -13.23 -26.65 -2.84
C GLN A 114 -11.94 -25.91 -2.47
N PHE A 115 -12.05 -24.93 -1.59
CA PHE A 115 -10.91 -24.35 -0.91
C PHE A 115 -10.35 -25.40 0.04
N ASN A 116 -9.29 -26.10 -0.35
CA ASN A 116 -8.51 -26.93 0.56
C ASN A 116 -7.27 -26.12 1.02
N PRO A 117 -7.33 -25.44 2.18
CA PRO A 117 -6.20 -24.66 2.70
C PRO A 117 -4.99 -25.53 3.10
N GLN A 118 -5.08 -26.86 3.00
CA GLN A 118 -3.97 -27.76 3.26
C GLN A 118 -3.12 -27.97 2.00
N TYR A 119 -2.00 -27.24 1.96
CA TYR A 119 -0.76 -27.61 1.26
C TYR A 119 -0.84 -27.80 -0.26
N GLN A 120 -1.08 -26.73 -1.00
CA GLN A 120 -0.37 -26.59 -2.26
C GLN A 120 0.91 -25.80 -1.96
N LYS A 121 2.04 -26.52 -1.85
CA LYS A 121 3.37 -25.87 -1.89
C LYS A 121 3.44 -25.09 -3.19
N MET A 122 3.94 -23.86 -3.13
CA MET A 122 4.17 -23.08 -4.34
C MET A 122 5.16 -23.83 -5.24
N THR A 123 4.86 -23.90 -6.52
CA THR A 123 5.84 -24.34 -7.52
C THR A 123 7.00 -23.33 -7.58
N GLU A 124 8.18 -23.76 -8.01
CA GLU A 124 9.33 -22.86 -8.14
C GLU A 124 9.04 -21.69 -9.10
N GLU A 125 8.23 -21.92 -10.15
CA GLU A 125 7.77 -20.86 -11.05
C GLU A 125 6.88 -19.83 -10.34
N GLU A 126 5.94 -20.28 -9.49
CA GLU A 126 5.13 -19.37 -8.68
C GLU A 126 5.97 -18.57 -7.67
N LYS A 127 6.97 -19.19 -7.05
CA LYS A 127 7.92 -18.50 -6.16
C LYS A 127 8.70 -17.43 -6.90
N GLU A 128 9.21 -17.76 -8.09
CA GLU A 128 9.96 -16.82 -8.91
C GLU A 128 9.10 -15.63 -9.34
N ARG A 129 7.85 -15.89 -9.77
CA ARG A 129 6.88 -14.84 -10.12
C ARG A 129 6.58 -13.93 -8.93
N MET A 130 6.28 -14.52 -7.77
CA MET A 130 6.01 -13.77 -6.54
C MET A 130 7.22 -12.94 -6.10
N ALA A 131 8.43 -13.51 -6.11
CA ALA A 131 9.66 -12.80 -5.76
C ALA A 131 9.89 -11.58 -6.66
N LYS A 132 9.74 -11.73 -7.99
CA LYS A 132 9.88 -10.62 -8.95
C LYS A 132 8.87 -9.50 -8.71
N ILE A 133 7.64 -9.84 -8.30
CA ILE A 133 6.64 -8.85 -7.93
C ILE A 133 7.04 -8.15 -6.63
N ILE A 134 7.37 -8.89 -5.56
CA ILE A 134 7.73 -8.36 -4.24
C ILE A 134 8.91 -7.40 -4.32
N GLN A 135 9.92 -7.72 -5.14
CA GLN A 135 11.08 -6.86 -5.38
C GLN A 135 10.70 -5.49 -5.96
N LYS A 136 9.47 -5.29 -6.44
CA LYS A 136 8.98 -4.00 -6.95
C LYS A 136 8.06 -3.28 -5.96
N VAL A 137 7.61 -3.94 -4.90
CA VAL A 137 6.59 -3.41 -3.98
C VAL A 137 7.18 -2.40 -3.00
N GLU A 138 6.60 -1.20 -3.00
CA GLU A 138 6.88 -0.13 -2.03
C GLU A 138 5.87 -0.15 -0.87
N SER A 139 4.62 -0.57 -1.11
CA SER A 139 3.61 -0.76 -0.07
C SER A 139 2.72 -1.97 -0.32
N MET A 140 2.52 -2.77 0.73
CA MET A 140 1.80 -4.04 0.68
C MET A 140 0.72 -4.11 1.76
N THR A 141 -0.36 -4.83 1.46
CA THR A 141 -1.40 -5.22 2.41
C THR A 141 -1.66 -6.72 2.31
N TYR A 142 -1.83 -7.40 3.44
CA TYR A 142 -2.37 -8.76 3.51
C TYR A 142 -3.14 -8.95 4.80
N PHE A 143 -4.37 -9.42 4.66
CA PHE A 143 -5.32 -9.57 5.76
C PHE A 143 -5.86 -11.01 5.85
N SER A 144 -5.41 -11.91 4.99
CA SER A 144 -5.70 -13.33 5.13
C SER A 144 -4.59 -14.08 5.88
N ASP A 145 -4.93 -15.23 6.46
CA ASP A 145 -3.94 -16.20 6.93
C ASP A 145 -3.16 -16.73 5.71
N ILE A 146 -2.06 -16.05 5.39
CA ILE A 146 -1.11 -16.49 4.38
C ILE A 146 -0.20 -17.59 4.95
N VAL A 147 0.22 -18.50 4.09
CA VAL A 147 1.11 -19.60 4.45
C VAL A 147 2.51 -19.09 4.78
N GLU A 148 3.24 -19.78 5.66
CA GLU A 148 4.60 -19.42 6.08
C GLU A 148 5.55 -19.22 4.88
N GLU A 149 5.47 -20.10 3.88
CA GLU A 149 6.25 -20.03 2.63
C GLU A 149 6.10 -18.66 1.91
N MET A 150 4.91 -18.07 1.93
CA MET A 150 4.68 -16.75 1.32
C MET A 150 5.30 -15.62 2.13
N ILE A 151 5.23 -15.69 3.46
CA ILE A 151 5.87 -14.70 4.33
C ILE A 151 7.40 -14.80 4.20
N GLU A 152 7.94 -16.01 4.12
CA GLU A 152 9.36 -16.25 3.86
C GLU A 152 9.80 -15.58 2.55
N LEU A 153 9.02 -15.73 1.46
CA LEU A 153 9.29 -15.06 0.19
C LEU A 153 9.25 -13.53 0.32
N VAL A 154 8.29 -12.98 1.06
CA VAL A 154 8.22 -11.53 1.32
C VAL A 154 9.46 -11.05 2.06
N VAL A 155 9.82 -11.71 3.15
CA VAL A 155 10.98 -11.34 3.98
C VAL A 155 12.28 -11.39 3.18
N GLN A 156 12.45 -12.41 2.32
CA GLN A 156 13.65 -12.56 1.49
C GLN A 156 13.76 -11.54 0.35
N ASN A 157 12.63 -11.08 -0.21
CA ASN A 157 12.62 -10.34 -1.47
C ASN A 157 12.17 -8.89 -1.34
N MET A 158 11.68 -8.46 -0.17
CA MET A 158 11.19 -7.10 0.02
C MET A 158 12.29 -6.05 -0.16
N LYS A 159 11.91 -4.91 -0.76
CA LYS A 159 12.77 -3.75 -0.85
C LYS A 159 12.98 -3.11 0.53
N LYS A 160 14.19 -2.61 0.75
CA LYS A 160 14.48 -1.74 1.89
C LYS A 160 13.48 -0.57 1.91
N GLY A 161 12.85 -0.38 3.06
CA GLY A 161 11.91 0.72 3.26
C GLY A 161 10.45 0.42 2.87
N ILE A 162 10.11 -0.83 2.53
CA ILE A 162 8.73 -1.26 2.30
C ILE A 162 7.81 -0.87 3.47
N LYS A 163 6.56 -0.55 3.13
CA LYS A 163 5.47 -0.34 4.10
C LYS A 163 4.52 -1.53 4.08
N ILE A 164 4.19 -2.08 5.24
CA ILE A 164 3.31 -3.25 5.35
C ILE A 164 2.07 -2.90 6.18
N ARG A 165 0.92 -3.35 5.72
CA ARG A 165 -0.35 -3.29 6.46
C ARG A 165 -0.93 -4.69 6.61
N THR A 166 -1.25 -5.11 7.83
CA THR A 166 -1.70 -6.49 8.08
C THR A 166 -2.50 -6.63 9.38
N TYR A 167 -3.02 -7.83 9.66
CA TYR A 167 -3.62 -8.16 10.97
C TYR A 167 -2.56 -8.59 12.00
N GLU A 168 -2.89 -8.45 13.28
CA GLU A 168 -2.04 -8.80 14.42
C GLU A 168 -1.42 -10.21 14.32
N VAL A 169 -2.21 -11.22 13.95
CA VAL A 169 -1.75 -12.62 13.83
C VAL A 169 -0.67 -12.74 12.75
N CYS A 170 -0.88 -12.08 11.62
CA CYS A 170 0.03 -12.09 10.49
C CYS A 170 1.31 -11.29 10.76
N ALA A 171 1.21 -10.18 11.51
CA ALA A 171 2.37 -9.40 11.94
C ALA A 171 3.30 -10.20 12.88
N LYS A 172 2.73 -10.97 13.81
CA LYS A 172 3.51 -11.86 14.70
C LYS A 172 4.25 -12.93 13.92
N LYS A 173 3.57 -13.63 13.01
CA LYS A 173 4.19 -14.61 12.10
C LYS A 173 5.32 -13.98 11.28
N PHE A 174 5.11 -12.76 10.77
CA PHE A 174 6.15 -12.03 10.05
C PHE A 174 7.39 -11.77 10.92
N ASP A 175 7.21 -11.29 12.15
CA ASP A 175 8.32 -11.06 13.08
C ASP A 175 9.10 -12.35 13.41
N GLU A 176 8.38 -13.44 13.67
CA GLU A 176 8.98 -14.76 13.94
C GLU A 176 9.83 -15.24 12.76
N ILE A 177 9.30 -15.13 11.54
CA ILE A 177 10.01 -15.54 10.31
C ILE A 177 11.20 -14.62 10.04
N PHE A 178 11.03 -13.31 10.20
CA PHE A 178 12.10 -12.34 10.03
C PHE A 178 13.28 -12.63 10.97
N ASP A 179 13.01 -12.89 12.24
CA ASP A 179 14.02 -13.24 13.25
C ASP A 179 14.64 -14.63 12.97
N LYS A 180 13.83 -15.63 12.59
CA LYS A 180 14.27 -16.98 12.20
C LYS A 180 15.24 -16.94 11.02
N MET A 181 14.98 -16.09 10.03
CA MET A 181 15.80 -15.93 8.83
C MET A 181 17.07 -15.10 9.06
N LYS A 182 17.22 -14.46 10.22
CA LYS A 182 18.38 -13.63 10.57
C LYS A 182 18.66 -12.53 9.53
N ILE A 183 17.60 -11.96 8.98
CA ILE A 183 17.71 -10.82 8.05
C ILE A 183 18.22 -9.60 8.80
N GLU A 184 19.01 -8.76 8.12
CA GLU A 184 19.48 -7.50 8.69
C GLU A 184 18.31 -6.61 9.13
N GLU A 185 18.36 -6.08 10.35
CA GLU A 185 17.34 -5.17 10.91
C GLU A 185 17.05 -3.96 10.00
N SER A 186 18.04 -3.55 9.21
CA SER A 186 17.94 -2.46 8.24
C SER A 186 16.87 -2.72 7.16
N MET A 187 16.59 -4.01 6.87
CA MET A 187 15.60 -4.47 5.91
C MET A 187 14.19 -4.58 6.49
N TYR A 188 14.04 -4.55 7.82
CA TYR A 188 12.72 -4.57 8.44
C TYR A 188 11.85 -3.41 7.89
N PRO A 189 10.53 -3.61 7.66
CA PRO A 189 9.65 -2.59 7.11
C PRO A 189 9.84 -1.22 7.75
N SER A 190 9.88 -0.16 6.94
CA SER A 190 10.01 1.22 7.47
C SER A 190 8.78 1.61 8.29
N GLU A 191 7.63 1.05 7.91
CA GLU A 191 6.35 1.23 8.58
C GLU A 191 5.57 -0.08 8.56
N MET A 192 5.02 -0.46 9.71
CA MET A 192 4.12 -1.60 9.83
C MET A 192 2.82 -1.15 10.52
N ILE A 193 1.70 -1.19 9.78
CA ILE A 193 0.37 -0.86 10.29
C ILE A 193 -0.39 -2.15 10.58
N ILE A 194 -0.78 -2.34 11.84
CA ILE A 194 -1.36 -3.58 12.34
C ILE A 194 -2.79 -3.31 12.78
N TYR A 195 -3.75 -4.03 12.19
CA TYR A 195 -5.12 -4.05 12.66
C TYR A 195 -5.27 -5.17 13.68
N GLY A 196 -5.68 -4.86 14.91
CA GLY A 196 -5.61 -5.83 15.99
C GLY A 196 -6.26 -5.39 17.29
N ARG A 197 -6.10 -6.21 18.32
CA ARG A 197 -6.52 -5.89 19.69
C ARG A 197 -5.32 -5.47 20.52
N ILE A 198 -5.56 -4.69 21.58
CA ILE A 198 -4.54 -4.43 22.60
C ILE A 198 -4.67 -5.52 23.66
N ASN A 199 -3.73 -6.47 23.69
CA ASN A 199 -3.78 -7.64 24.58
C ASN A 199 -2.43 -7.92 25.27
N ASN A 200 -1.54 -6.94 25.38
CA ASN A 200 -0.15 -7.05 25.89
C ASN A 200 0.76 -8.03 25.14
N ASN A 201 0.28 -8.74 24.10
CA ASN A 201 1.10 -9.55 23.21
C ASN A 201 1.58 -8.69 22.05
N TRP A 202 2.49 -7.76 22.36
CA TRP A 202 3.06 -6.84 21.39
C TRP A 202 3.93 -7.58 20.37
N ILE A 203 3.93 -7.07 19.14
CA ILE A 203 5.04 -7.37 18.23
C ILE A 203 6.31 -6.74 18.78
N LYS A 204 7.46 -7.25 18.33
CA LYS A 204 8.75 -6.79 18.85
C LYS A 204 8.94 -5.32 18.49
N ALA A 205 9.14 -4.47 19.49
CA ALA A 205 9.51 -3.08 19.23
C ALA A 205 10.89 -3.06 18.57
N ARG A 206 11.00 -2.37 17.43
CA ARG A 206 12.23 -2.26 16.66
C ARG A 206 12.65 -0.80 16.61
N GLU A 207 13.88 -0.51 17.02
CA GLU A 207 14.37 0.86 17.10
C GLU A 207 14.29 1.54 15.73
N ASN A 208 13.81 2.79 15.72
CA ASN A 208 13.67 3.63 14.52
C ASN A 208 12.73 3.08 13.44
N LYS A 209 11.81 2.17 13.78
CA LYS A 209 10.75 1.69 12.87
C LYS A 209 9.40 2.23 13.30
N ASN A 210 8.55 2.59 12.33
CA ASN A 210 7.22 3.14 12.61
C ASN A 210 6.19 2.01 12.72
N ILE A 211 6.02 1.46 13.92
CA ILE A 211 5.00 0.44 14.18
C ILE A 211 3.73 1.13 14.68
N ILE A 212 2.62 0.94 13.96
CA ILE A 212 1.32 1.54 14.25
C ILE A 212 0.28 0.44 14.46
N ILE A 213 -0.44 0.46 15.58
CA ILE A 213 -1.55 -0.46 15.84
C ILE A 213 -2.86 0.31 15.76
N ILE A 214 -3.76 -0.13 14.88
CA ILE A 214 -5.13 0.38 14.74
C ILE A 214 -6.07 -0.62 15.42
N CYS A 215 -6.71 -0.16 16.50
CA CYS A 215 -7.53 -1.01 17.35
C CYS A 215 -9.00 -0.96 16.93
N GLU A 216 -9.55 -2.12 16.57
CA GLU A 216 -10.98 -2.29 16.38
C GLU A 216 -11.66 -2.66 17.69
N THR A 217 -12.04 -1.67 18.51
CA THR A 217 -13.07 -1.90 19.53
C THR A 217 -13.62 -0.63 20.16
N ARG A 218 -14.95 -0.58 20.23
CA ARG A 218 -15.77 0.33 21.04
C ARG A 218 -15.71 0.02 22.56
N GLY A 219 -14.99 -1.02 23.01
CA GLY A 219 -15.10 -1.53 24.40
C GLY A 219 -13.79 -1.84 25.14
N LEU A 220 -12.60 -1.58 24.57
CA LEU A 220 -11.32 -1.83 25.28
C LEU A 220 -10.80 -0.61 26.04
N ILE A 221 -11.25 0.60 25.71
CA ILE A 221 -10.93 1.80 26.51
C ILE A 221 -11.72 1.79 27.84
N GLU A 222 -12.68 0.88 28.01
CA GLU A 222 -13.50 0.75 29.22
C GLU A 222 -12.92 -0.19 30.28
N GLN A 223 -11.84 -0.92 30.00
CA GLN A 223 -11.12 -1.67 31.02
C GLN A 223 -9.92 -0.85 31.49
N GLU A 224 -9.98 -0.36 32.73
CA GLU A 224 -8.96 0.40 33.45
C GLU A 224 -7.67 -0.41 33.76
N SER A 225 -7.26 -1.32 32.87
CA SER A 225 -5.95 -1.94 32.98
C SER A 225 -4.91 -0.99 32.39
N GLU A 226 -3.88 -0.63 33.18
CA GLU A 226 -2.75 0.14 32.69
C GLU A 226 -2.04 -0.64 31.58
N ILE A 227 -2.25 -0.22 30.33
CA ILE A 227 -1.56 -0.79 29.16
C ILE A 227 -0.17 -0.13 29.06
N SER A 228 0.88 -0.92 29.27
CA SER A 228 2.25 -0.51 29.03
C SER A 228 2.58 -0.64 27.54
N ILE A 229 2.66 0.48 26.84
CA ILE A 229 2.97 0.54 25.40
C ILE A 229 4.51 0.61 25.22
N PRO A 230 5.12 -0.34 24.48
CA PRO A 230 6.55 -0.28 24.20
C PRO A 230 6.96 0.98 23.43
N LYS A 231 8.13 1.54 23.77
CA LYS A 231 8.71 2.66 23.03
C LYS A 231 8.90 2.28 21.55
N GLY A 232 8.42 3.12 20.64
CA GLY A 232 8.45 2.87 19.19
C GLY A 232 7.16 2.30 18.60
N ILE A 233 6.16 1.98 19.45
CA ILE A 233 4.82 1.57 19.01
C ILE A 233 3.84 2.73 19.23
N THR A 234 3.10 3.09 18.18
CA THR A 234 2.02 4.07 18.23
C THR A 234 0.68 3.36 18.14
N ILE A 235 -0.31 3.77 18.94
CA ILE A 235 -1.64 3.15 18.95
C ILE A 235 -2.71 4.17 18.58
N TYR A 236 -3.57 3.79 17.63
CA TYR A 236 -4.79 4.51 17.28
C TYR A 236 -6.01 3.65 17.54
N SER A 237 -7.11 4.29 17.93
CA SER A 237 -8.42 3.67 17.90
C SER A 237 -9.05 3.86 16.52
N SER A 238 -9.63 2.80 15.95
CA SER A 238 -10.51 2.89 14.78
C SER A 238 -11.78 3.71 15.08
N SER A 239 -12.12 3.88 16.37
CA SER A 239 -13.20 4.75 16.85
C SER A 239 -12.74 6.21 16.89
N ILE A 240 -12.34 6.77 15.76
CA ILE A 240 -12.44 8.23 15.59
C ILE A 240 -13.93 8.49 15.39
N LEU A 241 -14.67 8.56 16.50
CA LEU A 241 -16.02 9.09 16.51
C LEU A 241 -15.90 10.55 16.08
N LEU A 242 -16.10 10.85 14.79
CA LEU A 242 -16.66 12.13 14.34
C LEU A 242 -18.11 12.24 14.83
N VAL A 243 -18.36 11.99 16.11
CA VAL A 243 -19.64 12.24 16.74
C VAL A 243 -19.60 13.69 17.19
N LYS A 244 -20.09 14.52 16.27
CA LYS A 244 -20.44 15.95 16.36
C LYS A 244 -19.49 16.88 15.60
N PRO A 245 -20.05 17.92 14.93
CA PRO A 245 -19.26 18.88 14.17
C PRO A 245 -18.30 19.61 15.13
N ASN A 246 -17.04 19.72 14.72
CA ASN A 246 -15.98 20.57 15.29
C ASN A 246 -16.02 20.80 16.81
N ASN A 247 -15.38 19.91 17.57
CA ASN A 247 -14.72 20.31 18.80
C ASN A 247 -13.30 19.72 18.78
N GLU A 248 -12.29 20.59 18.80
CA GLU A 248 -10.85 20.28 18.69
C GLU A 248 -10.30 19.41 19.85
N THR A 249 -11.15 18.97 20.77
CA THR A 249 -10.79 18.27 22.01
C THR A 249 -11.05 16.75 22.00
N ASN A 250 -11.52 16.17 20.89
CA ASN A 250 -11.92 14.75 20.86
C ASN A 250 -10.79 13.75 20.53
N ILE A 251 -9.55 14.20 20.38
CA ILE A 251 -8.39 13.29 20.24
C ILE A 251 -7.85 12.96 21.63
N LYS A 252 -8.30 11.84 22.22
CA LYS A 252 -7.62 11.27 23.38
C LYS A 252 -6.36 10.54 22.92
N PHE A 253 -5.21 11.22 23.03
CA PHE A 253 -3.92 10.57 22.92
C PHE A 253 -3.73 9.65 24.12
N VAL A 254 -3.64 8.34 23.89
CA VAL A 254 -3.10 7.42 24.90
C VAL A 254 -1.60 7.72 24.99
N ARG A 255 -1.19 8.50 25.99
CA ARG A 255 0.23 8.80 26.23
C ARG A 255 0.85 7.66 27.02
N SER A 256 1.96 7.10 26.53
CA SER A 256 2.84 6.24 27.34
C SER A 256 3.54 7.09 28.41
N LYS A 257 3.66 6.59 29.63
CA LYS A 257 4.63 7.10 30.61
C LYS A 257 6.02 6.54 30.32
#